data_AF-A0A3M8ASF6-F1
#
_entry.id   AF-A0A3M8ASF6-F1
#
_cell.length_a   1.000
_cell.length_b   1.000
_cell.length_c   1.000
_cell.angle_alpha   90.00
_cell.angle_beta   90.00
_cell.angle_gamma   90.00
#
_symmetry.space_group_name_H-M   'P 1'
#
loop_
_entity.id
_entity.type
_entity.pdbx_description
1 polymer ?
#
loop_
_entity_poly.entity_id
_entity_poly.type
_entity_poly.pdbx_seq_one_letter_code
_entity_poly.pdbx_strand_id
1 'polypeptide(L)' 'MTPLQKSDIQSLIGKKIKVLMAGRFYQRVLHEDSQGLHIKYANHRVPVKPDLNTLHILYFTALKPKGVK' A
#
# COMPACT_ATOMS: atom_id res chain seq x y z
N MET A 1 -15.01 4.08 1.05
CA MET A 1 -14.47 3.00 0.20
C MET A 1 -15.61 2.31 -0.51
N THR A 2 -15.64 2.36 -1.83
CA THR A 2 -16.70 1.79 -2.67
C THR A 2 -16.49 0.28 -2.92
N PRO A 3 -17.52 -0.46 -3.39
CA PRO A 3 -17.36 -1.86 -3.79
C PRO A 3 -16.30 -2.06 -4.89
N LEU A 4 -16.23 -1.13 -5.85
CA LEU A 4 -15.21 -1.14 -6.90
C LEU A 4 -13.80 -1.02 -6.30
N GLN A 5 -13.59 -0.07 -5.39
CA GLN A 5 -12.30 0.10 -4.71
C GLN A 5 -11.93 -1.14 -3.88
N LYS A 6 -12.90 -1.83 -3.24
CA LYS A 6 -12.62 -3.10 -2.56
C LYS A 6 -12.15 -4.19 -3.53
N SER A 7 -12.82 -4.29 -4.69
CA SER A 7 -12.42 -5.22 -5.75
C SER A 7 -11.01 -4.93 -6.26
N ASP A 8 -10.69 -3.65 -6.47
CA ASP A 8 -9.35 -3.21 -6.88
C ASP A 8 -8.30 -3.66 -5.86
N ILE A 9 -8.51 -3.42 -4.55
CA ILE A 9 -7.58 -3.87 -3.49
C ILE A 9 -7.34 -5.37 -3.60
N GLN A 10 -8.41 -6.18 -3.65
CA GLN A 10 -8.31 -7.63 -3.70
C GLN A 10 -7.53 -8.10 -4.95
N SER A 11 -7.75 -7.43 -6.09
CA SER A 11 -7.01 -7.73 -7.33
C SER A 11 -5.53 -7.36 -7.29
N LEU A 12 -5.13 -6.47 -6.36
CA LEU A 12 -3.77 -5.95 -6.21
C LEU A 12 -2.95 -6.68 -5.14
N ILE A 13 -3.59 -7.45 -4.25
CA ILE A 13 -2.88 -8.28 -3.27
C ILE A 13 -1.97 -9.27 -4.01
N GLY A 14 -0.71 -9.36 -3.58
CA GLY A 14 0.32 -10.16 -4.23
C GLY A 14 0.97 -9.51 -5.47
N LYS A 15 0.51 -8.34 -5.91
CA LYS A 15 1.06 -7.61 -7.06
C LYS A 15 1.91 -6.41 -6.63
N LYS A 16 2.80 -5.96 -7.54
CA LYS A 16 3.56 -4.72 -7.38
C LYS A 16 2.63 -3.51 -7.54
N ILE A 17 2.55 -2.68 -6.50
CA ILE A 17 1.80 -1.44 -6.44
C ILE A 17 2.73 -0.24 -6.30
N LYS A 18 2.23 0.96 -6.64
CA LYS A 18 2.90 2.23 -6.33
C LYS A 18 2.57 2.63 -4.89
N VAL A 19 3.58 2.97 -4.11
CA VAL A 19 3.45 3.43 -2.73
C VAL A 19 4.17 4.76 -2.55
N LEU A 20 3.44 5.81 -2.17
CA LEU A 20 3.97 7.10 -1.77
C LEU A 20 4.44 7.04 -0.31
N MET A 21 5.73 7.21 -0.09
CA MET A 21 6.36 7.25 1.24
C MET A 21 7.37 8.40 1.29
N ALA A 22 7.25 9.28 2.29
CA ALA A 22 8.14 10.43 2.49
C ALA A 22 8.37 11.26 1.20
N GLY A 23 7.29 11.54 0.46
CA GLY A 23 7.33 12.36 -0.77
C GLY A 23 7.90 11.65 -2.00
N ARG A 24 8.22 10.35 -1.93
CA ARG A 24 8.74 9.57 -3.06
C ARG A 24 7.86 8.35 -3.34
N PHE A 25 7.74 7.98 -4.61
CA PHE A 25 7.06 6.76 -5.02
C PHE A 25 8.02 5.56 -5.02
N TYR A 26 7.54 4.45 -4.50
CA TYR A 26 8.23 3.15 -4.50
C TYR A 26 7.32 2.09 -5.12
N GLN A 27 7.91 1.13 -5.82
CA GLN A 27 7.19 -0.08 -6.24
C GLN A 27 7.41 -1.19 -5.22
N ARG A 28 6.33 -1.71 -4.63
CA ARG A 28 6.38 -2.77 -3.62
C ARG A 28 5.21 -3.73 -3.79
N VAL A 29 5.37 -4.96 -3.32
CA VAL A 29 4.30 -5.96 -3.36
C VAL A 29 3.33 -5.71 -2.21
N LEU A 30 2.03 -5.61 -2.54
CA LEU A 30 0.97 -5.50 -1.55
C LEU A 30 0.73 -6.85 -0.87
N HIS A 31 0.68 -6.85 0.45
CA HIS A 31 0.35 -8.01 1.27
C HIS A 31 -0.83 -7.69 2.19
N GLU A 32 -1.56 -8.71 2.59
CA GLU A 32 -2.64 -8.63 3.57
C GLU A 32 -2.37 -9.66 4.67
N ASP A 33 -2.56 -9.24 5.93
CA ASP A 33 -2.51 -10.11 7.09
C ASP A 33 -3.63 -9.74 8.08
N SER A 34 -3.65 -10.37 9.26
CA SER A 34 -4.63 -10.09 10.31
C SER A 34 -4.60 -8.64 10.83
N GLN A 35 -3.52 -7.90 10.56
CA GLN A 35 -3.37 -6.48 10.89
C GLN A 35 -3.64 -5.56 9.67
N GLY A 36 -4.13 -6.12 8.55
CA GLY A 36 -4.52 -5.40 7.34
C GLY A 36 -3.42 -5.31 6.26
N LEU A 37 -3.60 -4.33 5.38
CA LEU A 37 -2.73 -4.14 4.21
C LEU A 37 -1.35 -3.58 4.59
N HIS A 38 -0.31 -4.20 4.04
CA HIS A 38 1.06 -3.80 4.30
C HIS A 38 1.99 -4.09 3.11
N ILE A 39 3.18 -3.52 3.18
CA ILE A 39 4.31 -3.85 2.31
C ILE A 39 5.50 -4.25 3.18
N LYS A 40 6.47 -4.97 2.59
CA LYS A 40 7.79 -5.14 3.18
C LYS A 40 8.72 -4.01 2.73
N TYR A 41 9.34 -3.31 3.69
CA TYR A 41 10.35 -2.28 3.43
C TYR A 41 11.51 -2.47 4.39
N ALA A 42 12.71 -2.73 3.85
CA ALA A 42 13.92 -3.04 4.64
C ALA A 42 13.68 -4.14 5.70
N ASN A 43 13.00 -5.23 5.32
CA ASN A 43 12.57 -6.33 6.20
C ASN A 43 11.58 -5.95 7.32
N HIS A 44 11.05 -4.72 7.33
CA HIS A 44 9.98 -4.32 8.23
C HIS A 44 8.61 -4.38 7.55
N ARG A 45 7.60 -4.76 8.34
CA ARG A 45 6.19 -4.60 7.98
C ARG A 45 5.85 -3.11 8.02
N VAL A 46 5.39 -2.56 6.90
CA VAL A 46 4.94 -1.16 6.82
C VAL A 46 3.48 -1.14 6.39
N PRO A 47 2.57 -0.67 7.25
CA PRO A 47 1.15 -0.58 6.91
C PRO A 47 0.95 0.44 5.80
N VAL A 48 0.06 0.13 4.85
CA VAL A 48 -0.30 1.01 3.75
C VAL A 48 -1.78 1.32 3.75
N LYS A 49 -2.15 2.47 3.18
CA LYS A 49 -3.55 2.86 2.94
C LYS A 49 -3.73 3.20 1.46
N PRO A 50 -4.79 2.69 0.80
CA PRO A 50 -5.09 3.10 -0.57
C PRO A 50 -5.46 4.59 -0.61
N ASP A 51 -5.06 5.29 -1.67
CA ASP A 51 -5.61 6.60 -1.97
C ASP A 51 -7.05 6.44 -2.51
N LEU A 52 -8.01 7.05 -1.82
CA LEU A 52 -9.44 6.90 -2.11
C LEU A 52 -10.04 8.10 -2.86
N ASN A 53 -9.21 9.05 -3.26
CA ASN A 53 -9.63 10.26 -3.97
C ASN A 53 -10.00 10.01 -5.44
N THR A 54 -9.71 8.82 -5.95
CA THR A 54 -9.99 8.40 -7.33
C THR A 54 -10.95 7.21 -7.37
N LEU A 55 -11.66 7.06 -8.49
CA LEU A 55 -12.59 5.94 -8.72
C LEU A 55 -11.88 4.58 -8.57
N HIS A 56 -10.67 4.48 -9.12
CA HIS A 56 -9.76 3.34 -9.01
C HIS A 56 -8.59 3.64 -8.08
N ILE A 57 -7.99 2.63 -7.48
CA ILE A 57 -6.81 2.81 -6.63
C ILE A 57 -5.55 2.92 -7.50
N LEU A 58 -4.99 4.14 -7.59
CA LEU A 58 -3.81 4.41 -8.40
C LEU A 58 -2.49 4.19 -7.64
N TYR A 59 -2.50 4.47 -6.33
CA TYR A 59 -1.35 4.29 -5.46
C TYR A 59 -1.81 4.15 -4.00
N PHE A 60 -0.88 3.69 -3.18
CA PHE A 60 -1.04 3.58 -1.74
C PHE A 60 -0.13 4.58 -1.04
N THR A 61 -0.46 4.94 0.19
CA THR A 61 0.34 5.80 1.04
C THR A 61 0.85 5.01 2.24
N ALA A 62 2.08 5.29 2.66
CA ALA A 62 2.64 4.74 3.88
C ALA A 62 3.52 5.77 4.59
N LEU A 63 3.64 5.61 5.90
CA LEU A 63 4.59 6.37 6.70
C LEU A 63 5.96 5.66 6.66
N LYS A 64 7.04 6.44 6.49
CA LYS A 64 8.39 5.88 6.57
C LYS A 64 8.62 5.37 8.01
N PRO A 65 9.05 4.11 8.21
CA PRO A 65 9.37 3.62 9.55
C PRO A 65 10.51 4.45 10.16
N LYS A 66 10.34 4.87 11.42
CA LYS A 66 11.40 5.56 12.17
C LYS A 66 12.57 4.59 12.37
N GLY A 67 13.80 5.01 12.05
CA GLY A 67 15.01 4.20 12.26
C GLY A 67 15.47 3.35 11.07
N VAL A 68 14.72 3.32 9.97
CA VAL A 68 15.18 2.71 8.72
C VAL A 68 15.88 3.79 7.89
N LYS A 69 17.22 3.74 7.84
CA LYS A 69 18.02 4.63 7.00
C LYS A 69 17.80 4.31 5.52
#